data_AF-A0A7Y0GTQ0-F1
#
_entry.id   AF-A0A7Y0GTQ0-F1
#
_cell.length_a   1.000
_cell.length_b   1.000
_cell.length_c   1.000
_cell.angle_alpha   90.00
_cell.angle_beta   90.00
_cell.angle_gamma   90.00
#
_symmetry.space_group_name_H-M   'P 1'
#
loop_
_entity.id
_entity.type
_entity.pdbx_description
1 polymer ?
#
loop_
_entity_poly.entity_id
_entity_poly.type
_entity_poly.pdbx_seq_one_letter_code
_entity_poly.pdbx_strand_id
1 'polypeptide(L)'
;MLTPKTPRLPEPAIPDDVTGFELDRSVKNQLRTLSKENAVGVGQHLVMAAAFLDTDIEAAQAHAETAVRRAGRVPAAREALGLVHYRKGEWAKALSEFRTARRLSGSSHMLPFMVDAERGLGRHERALDLAASPEAASLTLDERIELAIVVSGIRRDLGQFDAAVVGLQIPQLNAGSRQPWAARLFYAYAEALLAKGDEDGAVTWFGHAASADLDGETDAEERLSELDGLVLTDLLEGEDDVEFEDDEDPDEEEYQGEDEEPDEEEYQGEGMPDRP
;
A
#
# COMPACT_ATOMS: atom_id res chain seq x y z
N MET A 1 -46.78 16.39 19.47
CA MET A 1 -46.46 15.04 18.97
C MET A 1 -45.04 14.72 19.39
N LEU A 2 -44.86 13.70 20.24
CA LEU A 2 -43.53 13.23 20.64
C LEU A 2 -42.97 12.42 19.46
N THR A 3 -41.92 12.90 18.81
CA THR A 3 -41.24 12.13 17.75
C THR A 3 -40.74 10.82 18.38
N PRO A 4 -41.08 9.65 17.84
CA PRO A 4 -40.56 8.40 18.39
C PRO A 4 -39.03 8.43 18.34
N LYS A 5 -38.38 8.29 19.50
CA LYS A 5 -36.93 8.13 19.58
C LYS A 5 -36.59 6.81 18.89
N THR A 6 -35.92 6.86 17.74
CA THR A 6 -35.30 5.70 17.13
C THR A 6 -34.50 4.94 18.20
N PRO A 7 -34.70 3.62 18.37
CA PRO A 7 -33.93 2.86 19.35
C PRO A 7 -32.44 3.05 19.07
N ARG A 8 -31.66 3.37 20.12
CA ARG A 8 -30.21 3.47 19.99
C ARG A 8 -29.72 2.07 19.64
N LEU A 9 -29.06 1.91 18.50
CA LEU A 9 -28.34 0.69 18.18
C LEU A 9 -27.36 0.40 19.33
N PRO A 10 -27.22 -0.86 19.76
CA PRO A 10 -26.21 -1.22 20.75
C PRO A 10 -24.84 -0.82 20.21
N GLU A 11 -24.02 -0.20 21.06
CA GLU A 11 -22.66 0.17 20.67
C GLU A 11 -21.78 -1.09 20.64
N PRO A 12 -20.84 -1.18 19.68
CA PRO A 12 -19.92 -2.30 19.64
C PRO A 12 -19.06 -2.32 20.90
N ALA A 13 -18.77 -3.54 21.40
CA ALA A 13 -17.97 -3.73 22.60
C ALA A 13 -16.55 -3.22 22.37
N ILE A 14 -15.96 -2.63 23.41
CA ILE A 14 -14.58 -2.18 23.42
C ILE A 14 -13.85 -3.02 24.47
N PRO A 15 -12.72 -3.66 24.13
CA PRO A 15 -11.85 -4.33 25.10
C PRO A 15 -11.37 -3.39 26.22
N ASP A 16 -11.22 -3.91 27.44
CA ASP A 16 -10.88 -3.11 28.63
C ASP A 16 -9.48 -2.45 28.55
N ASP A 17 -8.58 -3.02 27.74
CA ASP A 17 -7.21 -2.54 27.51
C ASP A 17 -7.13 -1.41 26.48
N VAL A 18 -8.22 -1.13 25.75
CA VAL A 18 -8.28 -0.04 24.77
C VAL A 18 -8.63 1.26 25.48
N THR A 19 -7.68 2.18 25.54
CA THR A 19 -7.79 3.36 26.41
C THR A 19 -8.10 4.66 25.67
N GLY A 20 -7.84 4.71 24.36
CA GLY A 20 -7.79 5.92 23.55
C GLY A 20 -6.46 6.68 23.65
N PHE A 21 -5.53 6.24 24.50
CA PHE A 21 -4.17 6.81 24.58
C PHE A 21 -3.27 6.35 23.44
N GLU A 22 -3.68 5.36 22.68
CA GLU A 22 -2.99 4.85 21.49
C GLU A 22 -3.05 5.86 20.34
N LEU A 23 -4.02 6.78 20.36
CA LEU A 23 -4.17 7.80 19.33
C LEU A 23 -3.01 8.79 19.27
N ASP A 24 -2.71 9.25 18.06
CA ASP A 24 -1.76 10.35 17.87
C ASP A 24 -2.18 11.63 18.58
N ARG A 25 -1.18 12.42 18.94
CA ARG A 25 -1.38 13.70 19.64
C ARG A 25 -2.26 14.66 18.83
N SER A 26 -2.12 14.65 17.49
CA SER A 26 -2.94 15.45 16.58
C SER A 26 -4.42 15.09 16.70
N VAL A 27 -4.77 13.80 16.71
CA VAL A 27 -6.13 13.30 16.87
C VAL A 27 -6.67 13.63 18.25
N LYS A 28 -5.91 13.36 19.32
CA LYS A 28 -6.30 13.71 20.70
C LYS A 28 -6.62 15.20 20.85
N ASN A 29 -5.89 16.08 20.16
CA ASN A 29 -6.15 17.51 20.20
C ASN A 29 -7.54 17.87 19.64
N GLN A 30 -8.03 17.15 18.64
CA GLN A 30 -9.37 17.37 18.08
C GLN A 30 -10.48 17.01 19.06
N LEU A 31 -10.23 16.06 19.98
CA LEU A 31 -11.18 15.60 20.99
C LEU A 31 -11.31 16.55 22.19
N ARG A 32 -10.41 17.55 22.33
CA ARG A 32 -10.35 18.45 23.50
C ARG A 32 -11.61 19.31 23.70
N THR A 33 -12.45 19.44 22.67
CA THR A 33 -13.71 20.20 22.73
C THR A 33 -14.86 19.38 23.30
N LEU A 34 -14.69 18.06 23.45
CA LEU A 34 -15.68 17.16 24.02
C LEU A 34 -15.57 17.12 25.56
N SER A 35 -16.62 16.64 26.24
CA SER A 35 -16.50 16.29 27.66
C SER A 35 -15.45 15.19 27.84
N LYS A 36 -14.81 15.13 29.01
CA LYS A 36 -13.76 14.13 29.29
C LYS A 36 -14.22 12.70 29.01
N GLU A 37 -15.41 12.35 29.46
CA GLU A 37 -16.02 11.02 29.24
C GLU A 37 -16.27 10.74 27.76
N ASN A 38 -16.83 11.70 27.02
CA ASN A 38 -17.10 11.51 25.58
C ASN A 38 -15.80 11.48 24.76
N ALA A 39 -14.79 12.25 25.15
CA ALA A 39 -13.47 12.21 24.51
C ALA A 39 -12.81 10.84 24.64
N VAL A 40 -12.87 10.21 25.83
CA VAL A 40 -12.36 8.85 26.04
C VAL A 40 -13.13 7.86 25.18
N GLY A 41 -14.47 7.85 25.27
CA GLY A 41 -15.28 6.89 24.52
C GLY A 41 -15.15 7.03 23.00
N VAL A 42 -15.11 8.26 22.48
CA VAL A 42 -14.84 8.50 21.05
C VAL A 42 -13.44 8.04 20.70
N GLY A 43 -12.44 8.35 21.54
CA GLY A 43 -11.07 7.93 21.32
C GLY A 43 -10.93 6.41 21.21
N GLN A 44 -11.58 5.67 22.10
CA GLN A 44 -11.62 4.21 22.05
C GLN A 44 -12.24 3.68 20.76
N HIS A 45 -13.38 4.24 20.31
CA HIS A 45 -13.96 3.84 19.03
C HIS A 45 -13.06 4.16 17.84
N LEU A 46 -12.30 5.26 17.86
CA LEU A 46 -11.34 5.57 16.80
C LEU A 46 -10.20 4.54 16.75
N VAL A 47 -9.68 4.13 17.91
CA VAL A 47 -8.65 3.08 18.01
C VAL A 47 -9.18 1.76 17.45
N MET A 48 -10.38 1.35 17.87
CA MET A 48 -11.00 0.12 17.37
C MET A 48 -11.30 0.17 15.87
N ALA A 49 -11.76 1.31 15.36
CA ALA A 49 -12.01 1.49 13.93
C ALA A 49 -10.73 1.32 13.10
N ALA A 50 -9.60 1.83 13.60
CA ALA A 50 -8.30 1.64 12.94
C ALA A 50 -7.81 0.19 13.05
N ALA A 51 -7.91 -0.43 14.22
CA ALA A 51 -7.45 -1.79 14.46
C ALA A 51 -8.16 -2.84 13.59
N PHE A 52 -9.45 -2.64 13.32
CA PHE A 52 -10.24 -3.55 12.50
C PHE A 52 -10.27 -3.20 11.01
N LEU A 53 -9.65 -2.09 10.58
CA LEU A 53 -9.84 -1.57 9.23
C LEU A 53 -9.49 -2.59 8.14
N ASP A 54 -8.41 -3.34 8.32
CA ASP A 54 -7.91 -4.31 7.34
C ASP A 54 -8.31 -5.76 7.67
N THR A 55 -8.88 -6.02 8.85
CA THR A 55 -9.18 -7.39 9.35
C THR A 55 -10.67 -7.69 9.50
N ASP A 56 -11.48 -6.72 9.92
CA ASP A 56 -12.94 -6.82 10.04
C ASP A 56 -13.58 -5.47 9.72
N ILE A 57 -13.82 -5.23 8.44
CA ILE A 57 -14.33 -3.95 7.95
C ILE A 57 -15.74 -3.61 8.49
N GLU A 58 -16.54 -4.62 8.85
CA GLU A 58 -17.88 -4.38 9.41
C GLU A 58 -17.81 -3.98 10.88
N ALA A 59 -16.88 -4.57 11.65
CA ALA A 59 -16.56 -4.09 12.99
C ALA A 59 -16.00 -2.66 12.94
N ALA A 60 -15.05 -2.39 12.03
CA ALA A 60 -14.49 -1.05 11.83
C ALA A 60 -15.59 -0.02 11.54
N GLN A 61 -16.55 -0.36 10.68
CA GLN A 61 -17.70 0.47 10.37
C GLN A 61 -18.55 0.74 11.62
N ALA A 62 -18.89 -0.28 12.40
CA ALA A 62 -19.70 -0.13 13.61
C ALA A 62 -19.05 0.84 14.62
N HIS A 63 -17.73 0.76 14.80
CA HIS A 63 -16.98 1.67 15.66
C HIS A 63 -16.94 3.09 15.08
N ALA A 64 -16.60 3.26 13.79
CA ALA A 64 -16.53 4.57 13.15
C ALA A 64 -17.89 5.30 13.14
N GLU A 65 -18.99 4.60 12.84
CA GLU A 65 -20.33 5.16 12.94
C GLU A 65 -20.68 5.57 14.38
N THR A 66 -20.27 4.78 15.38
CA THR A 66 -20.49 5.13 16.79
C THR A 66 -19.71 6.39 17.17
N ALA A 67 -18.45 6.52 16.73
CA ALA A 67 -17.66 7.73 16.91
C ALA A 67 -18.35 8.95 16.27
N VAL A 68 -18.89 8.83 15.05
CA VAL A 68 -19.64 9.91 14.38
C VAL A 68 -20.95 10.24 15.11
N ARG A 69 -21.70 9.25 15.59
CA ARG A 69 -22.91 9.49 16.40
C ARG A 69 -22.62 10.26 17.68
N ARG A 70 -21.48 9.96 18.33
CA ARG A 70 -21.04 10.61 19.58
C ARG A 70 -20.37 11.97 19.37
N ALA A 71 -19.70 12.17 18.24
CA ALA A 71 -18.85 13.33 17.99
C ALA A 71 -18.78 13.73 16.50
N GLY A 72 -19.93 13.85 15.82
CA GLY A 72 -19.98 14.13 14.39
C GLY A 72 -19.43 15.49 13.91
N ARG A 73 -18.91 16.34 14.81
CA ARG A 73 -18.18 17.57 14.47
C ARG A 73 -16.66 17.45 14.68
N VAL A 74 -16.18 16.28 15.10
CA VAL A 74 -14.74 15.98 15.21
C VAL A 74 -14.26 15.47 13.84
N PRO A 75 -13.25 16.12 13.22
CA PRO A 75 -12.72 15.69 11.93
C PRO A 75 -12.25 14.22 11.93
N ALA A 76 -11.52 13.77 12.94
CA ALA A 76 -11.03 12.40 13.04
C ALA A 76 -12.14 11.34 13.02
N ALA A 77 -13.32 11.62 13.58
CA ALA A 77 -14.46 10.71 13.50
C ALA A 77 -15.01 10.60 12.06
N ARG A 78 -14.98 11.72 11.34
CA ARG A 78 -15.37 11.78 9.91
C ARG A 78 -14.34 11.07 9.03
N GLU A 79 -13.06 11.29 9.32
CA GLU A 79 -11.94 10.63 8.63
C GLU A 79 -12.01 9.12 8.79
N ALA A 80 -12.19 8.62 10.02
CA ALA A 80 -12.31 7.18 10.27
C ALA A 80 -13.47 6.54 9.49
N LEU A 81 -14.66 7.16 9.51
CA LEU A 81 -15.80 6.64 8.74
C LEU A 81 -15.57 6.75 7.23
N GLY A 82 -14.92 7.83 6.78
CA GLY A 82 -14.53 8.00 5.38
C GLY A 82 -13.56 6.92 4.90
N LEU A 83 -12.56 6.57 5.70
CA LEU A 83 -11.59 5.51 5.40
C LEU A 83 -12.25 4.14 5.34
N VAL A 84 -13.19 3.83 6.26
CA VAL A 84 -14.00 2.61 6.18
C VAL A 84 -14.79 2.55 4.87
N HIS A 85 -15.52 3.61 4.52
CA HIS A 85 -16.26 3.65 3.26
C HIS A 85 -15.33 3.52 2.04
N TYR A 86 -14.14 4.12 2.11
CA TYR A 86 -13.14 4.04 1.05
C TYR A 86 -12.62 2.61 0.87
N ARG A 87 -12.30 1.90 1.96
CA ARG A 87 -11.95 0.47 1.94
C ARG A 87 -13.07 -0.42 1.37
N LYS A 88 -14.33 -0.10 1.66
CA LYS A 88 -15.50 -0.81 1.10
C LYS A 88 -15.80 -0.47 -0.37
N GLY A 89 -15.03 0.43 -1.00
CA GLY A 89 -15.32 0.92 -2.35
C GLY A 89 -16.58 1.78 -2.44
N GLU A 90 -17.12 2.27 -1.32
CA GLU A 90 -18.30 3.13 -1.27
C GLU A 90 -17.91 4.60 -1.52
N TRP A 91 -17.32 4.85 -2.69
CA TRP A 91 -16.61 6.08 -3.03
C TRP A 91 -17.41 7.37 -2.75
N ALA A 92 -18.70 7.38 -3.09
CA ALA A 92 -19.56 8.55 -2.86
C ALA A 92 -19.75 8.86 -1.37
N LYS A 93 -19.85 7.83 -0.52
CA LYS A 93 -19.97 7.98 0.94
C LYS A 93 -18.64 8.45 1.54
N ALA A 94 -17.53 7.82 1.14
CA ALA A 94 -16.19 8.20 1.55
C ALA A 94 -15.91 9.69 1.26
N LEU A 95 -16.18 10.11 0.03
CA LEU A 95 -16.00 11.49 -0.41
C LEU A 95 -16.85 12.50 0.36
N SER A 96 -18.07 12.12 0.78
CA SER A 96 -18.93 12.96 1.63
C SER A 96 -18.29 13.18 3.02
N GLU A 97 -17.75 12.12 3.61
CA GLU A 97 -17.10 12.19 4.92
C GLU A 97 -15.78 12.97 4.85
N PHE A 98 -14.91 12.72 3.85
CA PHE A 98 -13.66 13.47 3.66
C PHE A 98 -13.90 14.97 3.43
N ARG A 99 -14.90 15.35 2.62
CA ARG A 99 -15.30 16.75 2.45
C ARG A 99 -15.78 17.39 3.75
N THR A 100 -16.47 16.61 4.58
CA THR A 100 -16.93 17.06 5.89
C THR A 100 -15.76 17.21 6.87
N ALA A 101 -14.83 16.26 6.92
CA ALA A 101 -13.60 16.36 7.70
C ALA A 101 -12.80 17.61 7.33
N ARG A 102 -12.54 17.81 6.02
CA ARG A 102 -11.83 18.99 5.50
C ARG A 102 -12.53 20.30 5.87
N ARG A 103 -13.86 20.37 5.78
CA ARG A 103 -14.62 21.57 6.19
C ARG A 103 -14.50 21.86 7.69
N LEU A 104 -14.40 20.82 8.52
CA LEU A 104 -14.31 20.95 9.98
C LEU A 104 -12.88 21.29 10.44
N SER A 105 -11.86 20.71 9.82
CA SER A 105 -10.45 20.89 10.20
C SER A 105 -9.73 22.01 9.45
N GLY A 106 -10.18 22.33 8.23
CA GLY A 106 -9.43 23.15 7.28
C GLY A 106 -8.22 22.43 6.65
N SER A 107 -7.95 21.17 7.04
CA SER A 107 -6.82 20.39 6.54
C SER A 107 -7.18 19.68 5.24
N SER A 108 -6.20 19.60 4.34
CA SER A 108 -6.32 18.94 3.03
C SER A 108 -5.59 17.61 2.96
N HIS A 109 -5.09 17.06 4.06
CA HIS A 109 -4.36 15.77 4.06
C HIS A 109 -5.16 14.60 3.45
N MET A 110 -6.50 14.65 3.48
CA MET A 110 -7.37 13.67 2.83
C MET A 110 -7.53 13.86 1.31
N LEU A 111 -6.85 14.84 0.70
CA LEU A 111 -6.97 15.13 -0.73
C LEU A 111 -6.62 13.93 -1.62
N PRO A 112 -5.56 13.14 -1.37
CA PRO A 112 -5.26 11.96 -2.19
C PRO A 112 -6.43 10.96 -2.23
N PHE A 113 -7.03 10.65 -1.07
CA PHE A 113 -8.21 9.77 -0.97
C PHE A 113 -9.43 10.34 -1.68
N MET A 114 -9.64 11.66 -1.62
CA MET A 114 -10.73 12.31 -2.34
C MET A 114 -10.55 12.24 -3.86
N VAL A 115 -9.32 12.40 -4.35
CA VAL A 115 -8.98 12.27 -5.77
C VAL A 115 -9.21 10.83 -6.23
N ASP A 116 -8.74 9.85 -5.46
CA ASP A 116 -8.93 8.44 -5.81
C ASP A 116 -10.39 8.00 -5.70
N ALA A 117 -11.18 8.55 -4.77
CA ALA A 117 -12.62 8.32 -4.73
C ALA A 117 -13.34 8.91 -5.98
N GLU A 118 -12.91 10.05 -6.52
CA GLU A 118 -13.46 10.56 -7.79
C GLU A 118 -13.03 9.67 -8.97
N ARG A 119 -11.80 9.11 -8.96
CA ARG A 119 -11.35 8.07 -9.91
C ARG A 119 -12.23 6.83 -9.83
N GLY A 120 -12.50 6.29 -8.64
CA GLY A 120 -13.37 5.13 -8.41
C GLY A 120 -14.83 5.35 -8.85
N LEU A 121 -15.27 6.61 -8.94
CA LEU A 121 -16.57 6.99 -9.52
C LEU A 121 -16.53 7.17 -11.05
N GLY A 122 -15.39 6.92 -11.71
CA GLY A 122 -15.18 7.12 -13.14
C GLY A 122 -15.10 8.59 -13.56
N ARG A 123 -14.79 9.51 -12.64
CA ARG A 123 -14.77 10.95 -12.88
C ARG A 123 -13.34 11.47 -13.01
N HIS A 124 -12.57 10.89 -13.94
CA HIS A 124 -11.14 11.14 -14.09
C HIS A 124 -10.78 12.62 -14.29
N GLU A 125 -11.53 13.37 -15.11
CA GLU A 125 -11.32 14.81 -15.30
C GLU A 125 -11.43 15.59 -13.97
N ARG A 126 -12.50 15.31 -13.22
CA ARG A 126 -12.74 15.94 -11.92
C ARG A 126 -11.68 15.55 -10.88
N ALA A 127 -11.18 14.32 -10.94
CA ALA A 127 -10.10 13.86 -10.09
C ALA A 127 -8.80 14.63 -10.38
N LEU A 128 -8.45 14.82 -11.66
CA LEU A 128 -7.28 15.61 -12.07
C LEU A 128 -7.41 17.09 -11.71
N ASP A 129 -8.59 17.69 -11.89
CA ASP A 129 -8.86 19.07 -11.47
C ASP A 129 -8.67 19.25 -9.96
N LEU A 130 -9.14 18.27 -9.17
CA LEU A 130 -8.98 18.26 -7.72
C LEU A 130 -7.51 18.08 -7.31
N ALA A 131 -6.76 17.22 -8.00
CA ALA A 131 -5.33 17.04 -7.76
C ALA A 131 -4.50 18.29 -8.09
N ALA A 132 -4.96 19.09 -9.05
CA ALA A 132 -4.32 20.35 -9.45
C ALA A 132 -4.80 21.56 -8.61
N SER A 133 -5.59 21.34 -7.56
CA SER A 133 -6.13 22.45 -6.76
C SER A 133 -5.04 23.16 -5.94
N PRO A 134 -5.21 24.44 -5.58
CA PRO A 134 -4.23 25.17 -4.77
C PRO A 134 -3.92 24.48 -3.43
N GLU A 135 -4.87 23.71 -2.89
CA GLU A 135 -4.70 23.01 -1.64
C GLU A 135 -3.73 21.82 -1.73
N ALA A 136 -3.47 21.28 -2.91
CA ALA A 136 -2.42 20.28 -3.10
C ALA A 136 -1.03 20.81 -2.69
N ALA A 137 -0.81 22.13 -2.76
CA ALA A 137 0.43 22.76 -2.31
C ALA A 137 0.60 22.75 -0.79
N SER A 138 -0.47 22.49 -0.03
CA SER A 138 -0.44 22.42 1.44
C SER A 138 -0.10 21.03 1.98
N LEU A 139 -0.06 20.03 1.11
CA LEU A 139 0.20 18.64 1.48
C LEU A 139 1.62 18.44 2.01
N THR A 140 1.79 17.50 2.93
CA THR A 140 3.11 17.01 3.37
C THR A 140 3.83 16.28 2.24
N LEU A 141 5.09 15.88 2.43
CA LEU A 141 5.81 15.14 1.39
C LEU A 141 5.10 13.81 1.07
N ASP A 142 4.80 13.04 2.10
CA ASP A 142 4.16 11.73 2.02
C ASP A 142 2.80 11.83 1.31
N GLU A 143 1.98 12.82 1.70
CA GLU A 143 0.69 13.09 1.07
C GLU A 143 0.81 13.49 -0.42
N ARG A 144 1.88 14.22 -0.81
CA ARG A 144 2.12 14.55 -2.23
C ARG A 144 2.54 13.33 -3.03
N ILE A 145 3.28 12.40 -2.43
CA ILE A 145 3.68 11.14 -3.06
C ILE A 145 2.44 10.28 -3.29
N GLU A 146 1.57 10.15 -2.27
CA GLU A 146 0.28 9.47 -2.42
C GLU A 146 -0.57 10.12 -3.51
N LEU A 147 -0.64 11.45 -3.56
CA LEU A 147 -1.34 12.15 -4.65
C LEU A 147 -0.74 11.82 -6.02
N ALA A 148 0.58 11.76 -6.15
CA ALA A 148 1.26 11.43 -7.40
C ALA A 148 0.96 9.99 -7.86
N ILE A 149 0.94 9.03 -6.93
CA ILE A 149 0.53 7.64 -7.17
C ILE A 149 -0.89 7.57 -7.74
N VAL A 150 -1.84 8.24 -7.09
CA VAL A 150 -3.24 8.30 -7.55
C VAL A 150 -3.36 8.95 -8.93
N VAL A 151 -2.67 10.08 -9.16
CA VAL A 151 -2.66 10.76 -10.46
C VAL A 151 -2.07 9.85 -11.55
N SER A 152 -1.00 9.12 -11.27
CA SER A 152 -0.44 8.14 -12.21
C SER A 152 -1.47 7.06 -12.56
N GLY A 153 -2.17 6.51 -11.57
CA GLY A 153 -3.29 5.58 -11.78
C GLY A 153 -4.39 6.15 -12.67
N ILE A 154 -4.80 7.39 -12.44
CA ILE A 154 -5.79 8.08 -13.30
C ILE A 154 -5.30 8.21 -14.75
N ARG A 155 -4.02 8.53 -14.95
CA ARG A 155 -3.43 8.63 -16.30
C ARG A 155 -3.40 7.26 -16.99
N ARG A 156 -3.12 6.17 -16.26
CA ARG A 156 -3.21 4.80 -16.79
C ARG A 156 -4.63 4.46 -17.22
N ASP A 157 -5.64 4.77 -16.40
CA ASP A 157 -7.06 4.54 -16.76
C ASP A 157 -7.45 5.27 -18.06
N LEU A 158 -6.85 6.42 -18.34
CA LEU A 158 -7.07 7.23 -19.54
C LEU A 158 -6.21 6.79 -20.74
N GLY A 159 -5.40 5.73 -20.61
CA GLY A 159 -4.47 5.28 -21.65
C GLY A 159 -3.26 6.21 -21.86
N GLN A 160 -3.00 7.12 -20.93
CA GLN A 160 -1.93 8.10 -20.99
C GLN A 160 -0.66 7.57 -20.32
N PHE A 161 -0.16 6.42 -20.80
CA PHE A 161 0.89 5.64 -20.13
C PHE A 161 2.20 6.42 -19.96
N ASP A 162 2.63 7.17 -20.98
CA ASP A 162 3.81 8.04 -20.88
C ASP A 162 3.69 9.05 -19.74
N ALA A 163 2.52 9.69 -19.61
CA ALA A 163 2.27 10.67 -18.57
C ALA A 163 2.20 10.02 -17.17
N ALA A 164 1.71 8.79 -17.09
CA ALA A 164 1.69 8.01 -15.84
C ALA A 164 3.10 7.74 -15.32
N VAL A 165 4.01 7.32 -16.20
CA VAL A 165 5.43 7.08 -15.87
C VAL A 165 6.10 8.39 -15.46
N VAL A 166 6.00 9.44 -16.29
CA VAL A 166 6.64 10.74 -16.02
C VAL A 166 6.14 11.35 -14.69
N GLY A 167 4.86 11.19 -14.36
CA GLY A 167 4.28 11.71 -13.12
C GLY A 167 4.90 11.15 -11.84
N LEU A 168 5.55 9.98 -11.91
CA LEU A 168 6.19 9.31 -10.78
C LEU A 168 7.72 9.45 -10.76
N GLN A 169 8.33 10.05 -11.79
CA GLN A 169 9.77 10.33 -11.85
C GLN A 169 10.14 11.54 -10.97
N ILE A 170 9.82 11.45 -9.69
CA ILE A 170 10.09 12.44 -8.66
C ILE A 170 11.39 12.10 -7.91
N PRO A 171 12.03 13.06 -7.20
CA PRO A 171 13.28 12.79 -6.46
C PRO A 171 13.18 11.67 -5.42
N GLN A 172 11.97 11.36 -4.95
CA GLN A 172 11.70 10.30 -3.97
C GLN A 172 11.66 8.90 -4.59
N LEU A 173 11.60 8.78 -5.92
CA LEU A 173 11.74 7.53 -6.63
C LEU A 173 13.23 7.10 -6.64
N ASN A 174 13.69 6.66 -5.46
CA ASN A 174 15.06 6.26 -5.20
C ASN A 174 15.05 4.83 -4.65
N ALA A 175 15.57 3.87 -5.43
CA ALA A 175 15.58 2.44 -5.10
C ALA A 175 16.21 2.08 -3.73
N GLY A 176 17.05 2.95 -3.16
CA GLY A 176 17.61 2.75 -1.81
C GLY A 176 16.72 3.24 -0.66
N SER A 177 15.58 3.87 -0.95
CA SER A 177 14.69 4.43 0.06
C SER A 177 14.02 3.32 0.88
N ARG A 178 13.98 3.51 2.19
CA ARG A 178 13.25 2.68 3.17
C ARG A 178 12.20 3.50 3.93
N GLN A 179 11.75 4.58 3.30
CA GLN A 179 10.68 5.42 3.85
C GLN A 179 9.33 4.70 3.71
N PRO A 180 8.32 5.03 4.53
CA PRO A 180 7.03 4.33 4.51
C PRO A 180 6.36 4.31 3.12
N TRP A 181 6.53 5.34 2.30
CA TRP A 181 5.96 5.41 0.95
C TRP A 181 6.72 4.61 -0.11
N ALA A 182 7.89 4.04 0.20
CA ALA A 182 8.81 3.51 -0.79
C ALA A 182 8.21 2.33 -1.57
N ALA A 183 7.70 1.32 -0.86
CA ALA A 183 7.09 0.13 -1.46
C ALA A 183 5.97 0.52 -2.44
N ARG A 184 5.01 1.33 -1.98
CA ARG A 184 3.87 1.80 -2.79
C ARG A 184 4.28 2.66 -3.98
N LEU A 185 5.27 3.55 -3.83
CA LEU A 185 5.77 4.37 -4.94
C LEU A 185 6.45 3.52 -6.02
N PHE A 186 7.28 2.56 -5.60
CA PHE A 186 7.98 1.66 -6.53
C PHE A 186 7.01 0.75 -7.25
N TYR A 187 6.04 0.19 -6.52
CA TYR A 187 4.97 -0.60 -7.08
C TYR A 187 4.18 0.18 -8.15
N ALA A 188 3.73 1.39 -7.81
CA ALA A 188 2.99 2.24 -8.74
C ALA A 188 3.79 2.60 -9.99
N TYR A 189 5.11 2.79 -9.85
CA TYR A 189 6.00 3.06 -10.98
C TYR A 189 6.19 1.82 -11.86
N ALA A 190 6.39 0.64 -11.27
CA ALA A 190 6.46 -0.63 -11.99
C ALA A 190 5.18 -0.89 -12.81
N GLU A 191 4.02 -0.70 -12.18
CA GLU A 191 2.71 -0.79 -12.83
C GLU A 191 2.54 0.21 -13.99
N ALA A 192 3.10 1.42 -13.88
CA ALA A 192 3.08 2.41 -14.95
C ALA A 192 4.01 2.04 -16.11
N LEU A 193 5.19 1.48 -15.83
CA LEU A 193 6.12 0.95 -16.84
C LEU A 193 5.49 -0.22 -17.60
N LEU A 194 4.91 -1.17 -16.87
CA LEU A 194 4.23 -2.33 -17.45
C LEU A 194 3.09 -1.90 -18.38
N ALA A 195 2.26 -0.95 -17.95
CA ALA A 195 1.17 -0.41 -18.78
C ALA A 195 1.66 0.30 -20.06
N LYS A 196 2.89 0.82 -20.04
CA LYS A 196 3.56 1.41 -21.22
C LYS A 196 4.22 0.36 -22.13
N GLY A 197 4.32 -0.89 -21.68
CA GLY A 197 5.01 -1.99 -22.38
C GLY A 197 6.50 -2.09 -22.09
N ASP A 198 6.99 -1.45 -21.02
CA ASP A 198 8.36 -1.60 -20.53
C ASP A 198 8.41 -2.68 -19.44
N GLU A 199 8.39 -3.94 -19.86
CA GLU A 199 8.36 -5.11 -18.98
C GLU A 199 9.66 -5.24 -18.15
N ASP A 200 10.83 -5.08 -18.78
CA ASP A 200 12.13 -5.15 -18.10
C ASP A 200 12.23 -4.11 -16.96
N GLY A 201 11.78 -2.89 -17.25
CA GLY A 201 11.69 -1.82 -16.25
C GLY A 201 10.71 -2.16 -15.13
N ALA A 202 9.55 -2.72 -15.47
CA ALA A 202 8.54 -3.13 -14.48
C ALA A 202 9.10 -4.19 -13.52
N VAL A 203 9.73 -5.26 -14.04
CA VAL A 203 10.36 -6.32 -13.24
C VAL A 203 11.37 -5.72 -12.26
N THR A 204 12.24 -4.83 -12.75
CA THR A 204 13.23 -4.15 -11.90
C THR A 204 12.59 -3.40 -10.73
N TRP A 205 11.52 -2.64 -11.00
CA TRP A 205 10.88 -1.81 -9.97
C TRP A 205 9.91 -2.57 -9.06
N PHE A 206 9.30 -3.67 -9.51
CA PHE A 206 8.61 -4.60 -8.62
C PHE A 206 9.60 -5.25 -7.65
N GLY A 207 10.81 -5.61 -8.10
CA GLY A 207 11.87 -6.08 -7.20
C GLY A 207 12.25 -5.07 -6.12
N HIS A 208 12.31 -3.78 -6.47
CA HIS A 208 12.50 -2.73 -5.48
C HIS A 208 11.31 -2.59 -4.53
N ALA A 209 10.08 -2.70 -5.04
CA ALA A 209 8.87 -2.65 -4.23
C ALA A 209 8.85 -3.78 -3.19
N ALA A 210 9.03 -5.03 -3.63
CA ALA A 210 9.11 -6.21 -2.76
C ALA A 210 10.19 -6.05 -1.68
N SER A 211 11.39 -5.59 -2.05
CA SER A 211 12.47 -5.39 -1.07
C SER A 211 12.18 -4.28 -0.04
N ALA A 212 11.39 -3.27 -0.41
CA ALA A 212 11.02 -2.16 0.45
C ALA A 212 9.78 -2.46 1.32
N ASP A 213 9.01 -3.49 0.98
CA ASP A 213 7.73 -3.82 1.61
C ASP A 213 7.90 -4.69 2.87
N LEU A 214 8.27 -4.05 3.97
CA LEU A 214 8.53 -4.74 5.24
C LEU A 214 7.25 -5.15 5.98
N ASP A 215 6.13 -4.50 5.68
CA ASP A 215 4.85 -4.66 6.39
C ASP A 215 3.81 -5.44 5.55
N GLY A 216 4.17 -5.86 4.32
CA GLY A 216 3.29 -6.61 3.43
C GLY A 216 2.13 -5.78 2.87
N GLU A 217 2.39 -4.51 2.54
CA GLU A 217 1.40 -3.58 2.00
C GLU A 217 1.07 -3.81 0.52
N THR A 218 1.91 -4.55 -0.20
CA THR A 218 1.83 -4.78 -1.65
C THR A 218 1.97 -6.27 -1.99
N ASP A 219 1.47 -6.65 -3.16
CA ASP A 219 1.61 -7.99 -3.74
C ASP A 219 2.81 -8.07 -4.71
N ALA A 220 3.85 -7.24 -4.52
CA ALA A 220 4.94 -7.10 -5.48
C ALA A 220 5.68 -8.42 -5.81
N GLU A 221 5.83 -9.32 -4.84
CA GLU A 221 6.45 -10.64 -5.05
C GLU A 221 5.60 -11.56 -5.93
N GLU A 222 4.27 -11.51 -5.77
CA GLU A 222 3.33 -12.25 -6.62
C GLU A 222 3.39 -11.70 -8.05
N ARG A 223 3.37 -10.38 -8.21
CA ARG A 223 3.49 -9.72 -9.53
C ARG A 223 4.79 -10.08 -10.25
N LEU A 224 5.91 -10.23 -9.55
CA LEU A 224 7.17 -10.69 -10.13
C LEU A 224 7.07 -12.13 -10.63
N SER A 225 6.51 -13.01 -9.79
CA SER A 225 6.35 -14.43 -10.13
C SER A 225 5.49 -14.60 -11.39
N GLU A 226 4.40 -13.83 -11.51
CA GLU A 226 3.57 -13.80 -12.70
C GLU A 226 4.33 -13.35 -13.96
N LEU A 227 5.15 -12.30 -13.85
CA LEU A 227 5.93 -11.76 -14.98
C LEU A 227 7.05 -12.71 -15.43
N ASP A 228 7.66 -13.44 -14.51
CA ASP A 228 8.67 -14.47 -14.82
C ASP A 228 8.05 -15.78 -15.35
N GLY A 229 6.72 -15.86 -15.45
CA GLY A 229 5.99 -17.05 -15.90
C GLY A 229 5.91 -18.16 -14.85
N LEU A 230 6.28 -17.88 -13.60
CA LEU A 230 6.12 -18.76 -12.45
C LEU A 230 4.73 -18.55 -11.86
N VAL A 231 3.76 -19.36 -12.27
CA VAL A 231 2.47 -19.40 -11.59
C VAL A 231 2.67 -20.09 -10.25
N LEU A 232 2.59 -19.32 -9.16
CA LEU A 232 2.54 -19.87 -7.80
C LEU A 232 1.21 -20.63 -7.64
N THR A 233 1.19 -21.89 -8.04
CA THR A 233 0.10 -22.79 -7.71
C THR A 233 0.21 -23.09 -6.23
N ASP A 234 -0.84 -22.74 -5.49
CA ASP A 234 -0.94 -23.09 -4.08
C ASP A 234 -1.02 -24.62 -4.00
N LEU A 235 0.14 -25.28 -3.80
CA LEU A 235 0.28 -26.75 -3.68
C LEU A 235 -0.46 -27.31 -2.45
N LEU A 236 -1.29 -26.52 -1.77
CA LEU A 236 -2.06 -26.88 -0.59
C LEU A 236 -3.52 -27.23 -0.89
N GLU A 237 -4.03 -27.06 -2.12
CA GLU A 237 -5.32 -27.61 -2.55
C GLU A 237 -5.20 -28.45 -3.82
N GLY A 238 -4.74 -29.69 -3.64
CA GLY A 238 -4.83 -30.73 -4.65
C GLY A 238 -3.62 -31.66 -4.64
N GLU A 239 -3.69 -32.74 -3.86
CA GLU A 239 -3.01 -33.97 -4.24
C GLU A 239 -3.67 -34.44 -5.56
N ASP A 240 -3.14 -34.01 -6.70
CA ASP A 240 -3.36 -34.69 -7.97
C ASP A 240 -2.01 -34.81 -8.68
N ASP A 241 -1.67 -36.06 -8.97
CA ASP A 241 -0.37 -36.58 -9.38
C ASP A 241 0.25 -35.83 -10.57
N VAL A 242 1.41 -35.21 -10.34
CA VAL A 242 2.39 -34.97 -11.42
C VAL A 242 3.32 -36.18 -11.49
N GLU A 243 2.95 -37.17 -12.33
CA GLU A 243 3.86 -38.23 -12.75
C GLU A 243 5.00 -37.60 -13.57
N PHE A 244 6.18 -37.52 -12.98
CA PHE A 244 7.42 -37.33 -13.72
C PHE A 244 7.84 -38.69 -14.28
N GLU A 245 7.68 -38.90 -15.59
CA GLU A 245 8.32 -40.02 -16.29
C GLU A 245 9.84 -39.75 -16.34
N ASP A 246 10.58 -40.39 -15.44
CA ASP A 246 12.04 -40.53 -15.54
C ASP A 246 12.34 -41.54 -16.66
N ASP A 247 12.81 -41.05 -17.81
CA ASP A 247 13.45 -41.90 -18.82
C ASP A 247 14.88 -42.25 -18.32
N GLU A 248 15.03 -43.48 -17.81
CA GLU A 248 16.31 -44.15 -17.61
C GLU A 248 17.02 -44.38 -18.95
N ASP A 249 18.33 -44.12 -19.02
CA ASP A 249 19.23 -44.83 -19.93
C ASP A 249 20.52 -45.22 -19.17
N PRO A 250 20.87 -46.51 -19.09
CA PRO A 250 22.10 -46.98 -18.47
C PRO A 250 23.24 -47.07 -19.48
N ASP A 251 24.49 -46.91 -19.03
CA ASP A 251 25.58 -47.86 -19.29
C ASP A 251 26.90 -47.37 -18.66
N GLU A 252 27.38 -48.16 -17.70
CA GLU A 252 28.78 -48.20 -17.27
C GLU A 252 29.61 -48.98 -18.30
N GLU A 253 30.87 -48.59 -18.55
CA GLU A 253 32.00 -49.51 -18.32
C GLU A 253 33.38 -48.82 -18.44
N GLU A 254 34.30 -49.36 -17.64
CA GLU A 254 35.65 -48.92 -17.29
C GLU A 254 36.66 -48.78 -18.44
N TYR A 255 37.61 -47.86 -18.28
CA TYR A 255 39.00 -48.08 -18.70
C TYR A 255 39.96 -47.57 -17.60
N GLN A 256 40.61 -48.51 -16.92
CA GLN A 256 41.84 -48.26 -16.16
C GLN A 256 43.06 -48.46 -17.08
N GLY A 257 44.05 -47.58 -16.96
CA GLY A 257 45.34 -47.71 -17.63
C GLY A 257 46.24 -46.54 -17.24
N GLU A 258 47.02 -46.75 -16.18
CA GLU A 258 48.16 -45.93 -15.75
C GLU A 258 49.23 -45.87 -16.85
N ASP A 259 49.97 -44.76 -16.97
CA ASP A 259 51.44 -44.78 -16.97
C ASP A 259 52.06 -43.36 -17.03
N GLU A 260 52.95 -43.12 -16.07
CA GLU A 260 54.21 -42.36 -16.12
C GLU A 260 54.21 -40.81 -16.22
N GLU A 261 54.43 -40.16 -15.06
CA GLU A 261 55.30 -38.98 -14.91
C GLU A 261 56.79 -39.37 -15.14
N PRO A 262 57.78 -38.43 -15.25
CA PRO A 262 57.73 -36.96 -15.17
C PRO A 262 58.54 -36.26 -16.29
N ASP A 263 58.55 -34.92 -16.33
CA ASP A 263 59.83 -34.21 -16.42
C ASP A 263 59.71 -32.77 -15.88
N GLU A 264 60.59 -32.49 -14.93
CA GLU A 264 60.86 -31.19 -14.32
C GLU A 264 61.56 -30.28 -15.34
N GLU A 265 61.08 -29.06 -15.57
CA GLU A 265 62.00 -27.94 -15.86
C GLU A 265 61.57 -26.66 -15.14
N GLU A 266 62.53 -26.22 -14.34
CA GLU A 266 62.65 -25.04 -13.50
C GLU A 266 62.63 -23.75 -14.33
N TYR A 267 61.82 -22.75 -13.95
CA TYR A 267 62.15 -21.36 -14.29
C TYR A 267 61.84 -20.42 -13.12
N GLN A 268 62.92 -19.86 -12.60
CA GLN A 268 62.98 -18.87 -11.55
C GLN A 268 62.55 -17.49 -12.08
N GLY A 269 61.93 -16.69 -11.21
CA GLY A 269 62.35 -15.29 -11.10
C GLY A 269 61.36 -14.20 -11.54
N GLU A 270 61.03 -13.40 -10.53
CA GLU A 270 60.96 -11.93 -10.57
C GLU A 270 59.62 -11.23 -10.85
N GLY A 271 59.17 -10.50 -9.82
CA GLY A 271 58.92 -9.07 -10.01
C GLY A 271 57.47 -8.61 -9.85
N MET A 272 57.07 -8.38 -8.60
CA MET A 272 56.13 -7.29 -8.28
C MET A 272 56.61 -5.99 -8.94
N PRO A 273 55.67 -5.14 -9.38
CA PRO A 273 55.64 -3.83 -8.74
C PRO A 273 54.24 -3.35 -8.35
N ASP A 274 54.26 -2.59 -7.27
CA ASP A 274 53.16 -1.91 -6.59
C ASP A 274 52.84 -0.57 -7.28
N ARG A 275 51.54 -0.30 -7.51
CA ARG A 275 50.87 1.03 -7.62
C ARG A 275 51.21 1.95 -8.82
N PRO A 276 50.34 2.90 -9.20
CA PRO A 276 49.59 3.88 -8.37
C PRO A 276 48.21 3.47 -7.89
#